data_AF-T2IYP4-F1
#
_entry.id   AF-T2IYP4-F1
#
_cell.length_a   1.000
_cell.length_b   1.000
_cell.length_c   1.000
_cell.angle_alpha   90.00
_cell.angle_beta   90.00
_cell.angle_gamma   90.00
#
_symmetry.space_group_name_H-M   'P 1'
#
loop_
_entity.id
_entity.type
_entity.pdbx_description
1 polymer ?
#
loop_
_entity_poly.entity_id
_entity_poly.type
_entity_poly.pdbx_seq_one_letter_code
_entity_poly.pdbx_strand_id
1 'polypeptide(L)'
;MTTIIGSLIIFCFCPLLGGLPLIDWLNYIFKGQKLSQMGTGNVSVSAAFYHGGTFVGILAVLSEAGKGVLAVLLARYFFPVEPWWELMALIALIIGRYWMGKGAGTTNLFWGIMVHDLGATFLTTLISLSSFTLFRDRVTGRLLALFLLAFILTVRHPHNLTYVVLAWSLSGLMAWIFKQVPDDLSLPESGVKSSSKTMFKFFRGEKSLSSLNDKLDSNKVGNKAANLAYLRSLGYGVPNGWILLPGDDPQIILDYLVPSVENPFRCSVLLPWEKIQKQLRPQGNI
;
A
#
# COMPACT_ATOMS: atom_id res chain seq x y z
N MET A 1 15.54 -8.89 37.82
CA MET A 1 15.49 -10.17 37.07
C MET A 1 14.43 -10.14 35.97
N THR A 2 13.17 -9.80 36.29
CA THR A 2 12.06 -9.72 35.31
C THR A 2 12.30 -8.73 34.17
N THR A 3 12.90 -7.56 34.43
CA THR A 3 13.21 -6.54 33.42
C THR A 3 14.29 -6.97 32.42
N ILE A 4 15.34 -7.66 32.90
CA ILE A 4 16.43 -8.17 32.04
C ILE A 4 15.91 -9.33 31.17
N ILE A 5 15.11 -10.21 31.76
CA ILE A 5 14.48 -11.32 31.02
C ILE A 5 13.48 -10.76 30.01
N GLY A 6 12.66 -9.78 30.41
CA GLY A 6 11.70 -9.12 29.53
C GLY A 6 12.38 -8.42 28.35
N SER A 7 13.47 -7.70 28.58
CA SER A 7 14.20 -7.03 27.49
C SER A 7 14.86 -8.04 26.55
N LEU A 8 15.48 -9.10 27.07
CA LEU A 8 16.02 -10.20 26.25
C LEU A 8 14.93 -10.87 25.41
N ILE A 9 13.76 -11.12 26.00
CA ILE A 9 12.62 -11.66 25.26
C ILE A 9 12.21 -10.71 24.15
N ILE A 10 12.05 -9.41 24.41
CA ILE A 10 11.67 -8.46 23.36
C ILE A 10 12.71 -8.43 22.23
N PHE A 11 13.99 -8.33 22.56
CA PHE A 11 15.04 -8.19 21.54
C PHE A 11 15.38 -9.49 20.81
N CYS A 12 15.14 -10.66 21.40
CA CYS A 12 15.38 -11.94 20.73
C CYS A 12 14.12 -12.51 20.09
N PHE A 13 13.00 -12.54 20.83
CA PHE A 13 11.77 -13.18 20.38
C PHE A 13 11.00 -12.33 19.36
N CYS A 14 10.85 -11.02 19.55
CA CYS A 14 10.06 -10.21 18.62
C CYS A 14 10.63 -10.20 17.18
N PRO A 15 11.96 -10.07 16.95
CA PRO A 15 12.51 -10.21 15.60
C PRO A 15 12.29 -11.59 15.01
N LEU A 16 12.48 -12.66 15.79
CA LEU A 16 12.23 -14.03 15.33
C LEU A 16 10.76 -14.22 14.94
N LEU A 17 9.84 -13.75 15.79
CA LEU A 17 8.41 -13.76 15.53
C LEU A 17 8.08 -13.02 14.23
N GLY A 18 8.62 -11.82 14.05
CA GLY A 18 8.47 -11.04 12.81
C GLY A 18 8.98 -11.77 11.58
N GLY A 19 10.12 -12.45 11.71
CA GLY A 19 10.77 -13.19 10.64
C GLY A 19 10.09 -14.50 10.23
N LEU A 20 9.12 -15.00 10.99
CA LEU A 20 8.42 -16.24 10.64
C LEU A 20 7.64 -16.09 9.31
N PRO A 21 7.94 -16.92 8.29
CA PRO A 21 7.31 -16.86 6.97
C PRO A 21 5.94 -17.56 6.95
N LEU A 22 5.08 -17.25 7.93
CA LEU A 22 3.76 -17.88 8.11
C LEU A 22 2.90 -17.78 6.85
N ILE A 23 2.97 -16.66 6.13
CA ILE A 23 2.25 -16.46 4.87
C ILE A 23 2.72 -17.46 3.80
N ASP A 24 4.03 -17.70 3.68
CA ASP A 24 4.60 -18.63 2.71
C ASP A 24 4.18 -20.07 3.04
N TRP A 25 4.19 -20.42 4.33
CA TRP A 25 3.70 -21.72 4.82
C TRP A 25 2.22 -21.92 4.55
N LEU A 26 1.38 -20.92 4.85
CA LEU A 26 -0.06 -20.98 4.56
C LEU A 26 -0.30 -21.18 3.06
N ASN A 27 0.38 -20.41 2.21
CA ASN A 27 0.23 -20.57 0.77
C ASN A 27 0.72 -21.92 0.27
N TYR A 28 1.84 -22.42 0.80
CA TYR A 28 2.36 -23.75 0.47
C TYR A 28 1.42 -24.87 0.91
N ILE A 29 0.87 -24.81 2.13
CA ILE A 29 -0.06 -25.83 2.66
C ILE A 29 -1.34 -25.89 1.82
N PHE A 30 -1.94 -24.74 1.49
CA PHE A 30 -3.23 -24.70 0.82
C PHE A 30 -3.16 -24.73 -0.71
N LYS A 31 -2.03 -24.37 -1.31
CA LYS A 31 -1.87 -24.25 -2.77
C LYS A 31 -0.67 -24.99 -3.34
N GLY A 32 0.23 -25.52 -2.52
CA GLY A 32 1.47 -26.19 -2.96
C GLY A 32 2.51 -25.21 -3.52
N GLN A 33 2.33 -23.92 -3.30
CA GLN A 33 3.08 -22.85 -3.96
C GLN A 33 3.88 -22.03 -2.94
N LYS A 34 5.19 -21.86 -3.19
CA LYS A 34 6.05 -20.98 -2.41
C LYS A 34 5.99 -19.57 -2.98
N LEU A 35 5.43 -18.62 -2.24
CA LEU A 35 5.39 -17.19 -2.57
C LEU A 35 6.80 -16.62 -2.73
N SER A 36 7.76 -17.11 -1.93
CA SER A 36 9.17 -16.73 -2.04
C SER A 36 9.80 -17.02 -3.41
N GLN A 37 9.15 -17.84 -4.25
CA GLN A 37 9.59 -18.20 -5.61
C GLN A 37 8.64 -17.65 -6.70
N MET A 38 7.70 -16.77 -6.36
CA MET A 38 6.65 -16.29 -7.26
C MET A 38 6.55 -14.78 -7.29
N GLY A 39 6.18 -14.22 -8.44
CA GLY A 39 5.97 -12.79 -8.61
C GLY A 39 7.23 -11.97 -8.29
N THR A 40 7.12 -11.08 -7.30
CA THR A 40 8.22 -10.23 -6.78
C THR A 40 9.17 -10.98 -5.84
N GLY A 41 8.85 -12.22 -5.44
CA GLY A 41 9.57 -12.97 -4.40
C GLY A 41 9.30 -12.47 -2.98
N ASN A 42 8.45 -11.45 -2.82
CA ASN A 42 8.05 -10.95 -1.51
C ASN A 42 7.00 -11.86 -0.87
N VAL A 43 7.27 -12.28 0.35
CA VAL A 43 6.28 -12.98 1.16
C VAL A 43 5.43 -11.90 1.84
N SER A 44 4.34 -11.47 1.23
CA SER A 44 3.47 -10.41 1.76
C SER A 44 1.99 -10.81 1.77
N VAL A 45 1.17 -10.05 2.48
CA VAL A 45 -0.29 -10.24 2.49
C VAL A 45 -0.87 -10.02 1.08
N SER A 46 -0.40 -9.00 0.36
CA SER A 46 -0.82 -8.75 -1.03
C SER A 46 -0.43 -9.88 -1.97
N ALA A 47 0.78 -10.45 -1.82
CA ALA A 47 1.22 -11.60 -2.60
C ALA A 47 0.35 -12.84 -2.31
N ALA A 48 -0.07 -13.05 -1.07
CA ALA A 48 -1.00 -14.12 -0.71
C ALA A 48 -2.38 -13.96 -1.35
N PHE A 49 -2.92 -12.73 -1.40
CA PHE A 49 -4.16 -12.47 -2.16
C PHE A 49 -3.97 -12.69 -3.66
N TYR A 50 -2.83 -12.27 -4.22
CA TYR A 50 -2.54 -12.36 -5.65
C TYR A 50 -2.42 -13.82 -6.10
N HIS A 51 -1.54 -14.60 -5.46
CA HIS A 51 -1.24 -15.98 -5.84
C HIS A 51 -2.16 -17.01 -5.17
N GLY A 52 -2.43 -16.85 -3.87
CA GLY A 52 -3.19 -17.81 -3.05
C GLY A 52 -4.72 -17.63 -3.07
N GLY A 53 -5.20 -16.46 -3.49
CA GLY A 53 -6.62 -16.11 -3.52
C GLY A 53 -7.14 -15.62 -2.16
N THR A 54 -8.44 -15.33 -2.09
CA THR A 54 -9.05 -14.60 -0.96
C THR A 54 -8.96 -15.34 0.37
N PHE A 55 -9.17 -16.66 0.37
CA PHE A 55 -9.09 -17.46 1.59
C PHE A 55 -7.69 -17.42 2.22
N VAL A 56 -6.65 -17.70 1.42
CA VAL A 56 -5.26 -17.67 1.87
C VAL A 56 -4.85 -16.24 2.25
N GLY A 57 -5.31 -15.24 1.50
CA GLY A 57 -5.09 -13.83 1.83
C GLY A 57 -5.67 -13.42 3.19
N ILE A 58 -6.89 -13.85 3.52
CA ILE A 58 -7.50 -13.58 4.84
C ILE A 58 -6.70 -14.25 5.97
N LEU A 59 -6.30 -15.51 5.79
CA LEU A 59 -5.44 -16.20 6.77
C LEU A 59 -4.09 -15.50 6.94
N ALA A 60 -3.52 -14.98 5.85
CA ALA A 60 -2.30 -14.19 5.89
C ALA A 60 -2.49 -12.88 6.69
N VAL A 61 -3.60 -12.16 6.49
CA VAL A 61 -3.93 -10.98 7.29
C VAL A 61 -4.00 -11.32 8.77
N LEU A 62 -4.77 -12.35 9.14
CA LEU A 62 -4.96 -12.75 10.54
C LEU A 62 -3.63 -13.17 11.19
N SER A 63 -2.81 -13.91 10.47
CA SER A 63 -1.48 -14.34 10.93
C SER A 63 -0.54 -13.15 11.16
N GLU A 64 -0.46 -12.20 10.22
CA GLU A 64 0.40 -11.01 10.40
C GLU A 64 -0.13 -10.05 11.47
N ALA A 65 -1.46 -9.87 11.53
CA ALA A 65 -2.12 -9.09 12.57
C ALA A 65 -1.83 -9.66 13.96
N GLY A 66 -1.99 -10.99 14.11
CA GLY A 66 -1.73 -11.70 15.36
C GLY A 66 -0.31 -11.52 15.87
N LYS A 67 0.70 -11.52 14.97
CA LYS A 67 2.10 -11.24 15.36
C LYS A 67 2.28 -9.83 15.92
N GLY A 68 1.68 -8.84 15.27
CA GLY A 68 1.71 -7.44 15.75
C GLY A 68 1.08 -7.27 17.13
N VAL A 69 -0.11 -7.82 17.31
CA VAL A 69 -0.82 -7.82 18.61
C VAL A 69 -0.01 -8.55 19.68
N LEU A 70 0.51 -9.73 19.38
CA LEU A 70 1.28 -10.54 20.32
C LEU A 70 2.53 -9.82 20.80
N ALA A 71 3.26 -9.12 19.92
CA ALA A 71 4.44 -8.36 20.31
C ALA A 71 4.12 -7.25 21.33
N VAL A 72 3.00 -6.55 21.12
CA VAL A 72 2.54 -5.50 22.05
C VAL A 72 2.09 -6.09 23.38
N LEU A 73 1.29 -7.15 23.37
CA LEU A 73 0.84 -7.80 24.60
C LEU A 73 2.01 -8.39 25.40
N LEU A 74 3.01 -8.94 24.72
CA LEU A 74 4.22 -9.46 25.35
C LEU A 74 5.02 -8.35 26.02
N ALA A 75 5.21 -7.21 25.34
CA ALA A 75 5.85 -6.04 25.94
C ALA A 75 5.08 -5.52 27.14
N ARG A 76 3.75 -5.40 27.03
CA ARG A 76 2.87 -4.96 28.12
C ARG A 76 2.89 -5.90 29.33
N TYR A 77 3.06 -7.20 29.10
CA TYR A 77 3.16 -8.19 30.16
C TYR A 77 4.44 -8.02 31.00
N PHE A 78 5.59 -7.78 30.35
CA PHE A 78 6.87 -7.62 31.06
C PHE A 78 7.11 -6.18 31.55
N PHE A 79 6.54 -5.18 30.87
CA PHE A 79 6.72 -3.75 31.15
C PHE A 79 5.37 -3.01 31.16
N PRO A 80 4.53 -3.22 32.19
CA PRO A 80 3.18 -2.68 32.23
C PRO A 80 3.11 -1.16 32.44
N VAL A 81 4.17 -0.54 32.96
CA VAL A 81 4.20 0.88 33.32
C VAL A 81 4.82 1.74 32.19
N GLU A 82 5.66 1.13 31.36
CA GLU A 82 6.47 1.81 30.35
C GLU A 82 5.97 1.49 28.91
N PRO A 83 5.03 2.29 28.35
CA PRO A 83 4.43 2.01 27.04
C PRO A 83 5.42 2.09 25.87
N TRP A 84 6.58 2.71 26.08
CA TRP A 84 7.63 2.80 25.05
C TRP A 84 8.26 1.42 24.72
N TRP A 85 8.16 0.43 25.62
CA TRP A 85 8.57 -0.95 25.31
C TRP A 85 7.69 -1.60 24.24
N GLU A 86 6.42 -1.22 24.15
CA GLU A 86 5.53 -1.71 23.10
C GLU A 86 6.00 -1.23 21.72
N LEU A 87 6.44 0.04 21.61
CA LEU A 87 7.05 0.56 20.38
C LEU A 87 8.36 -0.14 20.07
N MET A 88 9.21 -0.41 21.08
CA MET A 88 10.46 -1.16 20.91
C MET A 88 10.20 -2.57 20.38
N ALA A 89 9.19 -3.26 20.91
CA ALA A 89 8.79 -4.59 20.44
C ALA A 89 8.29 -4.58 18.99
N LEU A 90 7.55 -3.55 18.59
CA LEU A 90 7.13 -3.37 17.20
C LEU A 90 8.30 -3.09 16.27
N ILE A 91 9.26 -2.24 16.67
CA ILE A 91 10.50 -2.01 15.92
C ILE A 91 11.25 -3.33 15.72
N ALA A 92 11.48 -4.07 16.80
CA ALA A 92 12.18 -5.36 16.76
C ALA A 92 11.47 -6.37 15.84
N LEU A 93 10.13 -6.44 15.93
CA LEU A 93 9.32 -7.28 15.06
C LEU A 93 9.44 -6.89 13.58
N ILE A 94 9.40 -5.58 13.26
CA ILE A 94 9.50 -5.09 11.88
C ILE A 94 10.88 -5.34 11.30
N ILE A 95 11.95 -5.17 12.09
CA ILE A 95 13.32 -5.50 11.66
C ILE A 95 13.41 -6.98 11.27
N GLY A 96 12.92 -7.87 12.13
CA GLY A 96 12.88 -9.30 11.82
C GLY A 96 12.04 -9.63 10.60
N ARG A 97 10.88 -8.96 10.46
CA ARG A 97 9.97 -9.12 9.32
C ARG A 97 10.61 -8.73 8.00
N TYR A 98 11.40 -7.66 8.00
CA TYR A 98 12.13 -7.16 6.84
C TYR A 98 13.31 -8.06 6.49
N TRP A 99 14.20 -8.36 7.44
CA TRP A 99 15.42 -9.12 7.17
C TRP A 99 15.19 -10.59 6.86
N MET A 100 14.32 -11.28 7.62
CA MET A 100 14.08 -12.72 7.44
C MET A 100 12.88 -12.97 6.52
N GLY A 101 11.80 -12.23 6.71
CA GLY A 101 10.54 -12.45 6.00
C GLY A 101 10.41 -11.71 4.66
N LYS A 102 11.39 -10.88 4.28
CA LYS A 102 11.41 -10.07 3.04
C LYS A 102 10.08 -9.35 2.76
N GLY A 103 9.50 -8.75 3.78
CA GLY A 103 8.24 -8.01 3.65
C GLY A 103 8.21 -6.79 4.55
N ALA A 104 7.32 -5.85 4.21
CA ALA A 104 7.33 -4.53 4.85
C ALA A 104 6.79 -4.52 6.29
N GLY A 105 5.91 -5.45 6.67
CA GLY A 105 5.36 -5.52 8.03
C GLY A 105 4.24 -4.51 8.35
N THR A 106 3.58 -3.94 7.33
CA THR A 106 2.51 -2.94 7.50
C THR A 106 1.34 -3.44 8.33
N THR A 107 0.88 -4.66 8.06
CA THR A 107 -0.23 -5.29 8.79
C THR A 107 0.13 -5.49 10.26
N ASN A 108 1.34 -5.98 10.53
CA ASN A 108 1.83 -6.20 11.90
C ASN A 108 1.90 -4.88 12.66
N LEU A 109 2.43 -3.84 12.02
CA LEU A 109 2.50 -2.50 12.62
C LEU A 109 1.10 -1.96 12.91
N PHE A 110 0.19 -1.97 11.92
CA PHE A 110 -1.14 -1.41 12.07
C PHE A 110 -1.91 -2.04 13.24
N TRP A 111 -1.96 -3.38 13.29
CA TRP A 111 -2.66 -4.09 14.36
C TRP A 111 -1.94 -4.00 15.70
N GLY A 112 -0.61 -3.93 15.70
CA GLY A 112 0.18 -3.63 16.90
C GLY A 112 -0.16 -2.26 17.48
N ILE A 113 -0.10 -1.21 16.66
CA ILE A 113 -0.43 0.16 17.10
C ILE A 113 -1.89 0.27 17.51
N MET A 114 -2.81 -0.45 16.87
CA MET A 114 -4.22 -0.50 17.29
C MET A 114 -4.39 -0.96 18.75
N VAL A 115 -3.61 -1.95 19.18
CA VAL A 115 -3.61 -2.46 20.56
C VAL A 115 -2.81 -1.57 21.51
N HIS A 116 -1.75 -0.94 21.01
CA HIS A 116 -0.94 0.02 21.75
C HIS A 116 -1.74 1.29 22.10
N ASP A 117 -2.26 1.97 21.08
CA ASP A 117 -3.07 3.17 21.21
C ASP A 117 -4.16 3.21 20.11
N LEU A 118 -5.37 2.81 20.52
CA LEU A 118 -6.54 2.81 19.67
C LEU A 118 -6.91 4.21 19.18
N GLY A 119 -6.73 5.23 20.02
CA GLY A 119 -7.06 6.62 19.70
C GLY A 119 -6.13 7.18 18.62
N ALA A 120 -4.83 6.94 18.77
CA ALA A 120 -3.85 7.32 17.75
C ALA A 120 -4.14 6.61 16.42
N THR A 121 -4.39 5.29 16.46
CA THR A 121 -4.70 4.50 15.26
C THR A 121 -5.94 5.01 14.55
N PHE A 122 -7.02 5.28 15.30
CA PHE A 122 -8.27 5.76 14.74
C PHE A 122 -8.08 7.13 14.06
N LEU A 123 -7.44 8.08 14.73
CA LEU A 123 -7.17 9.41 14.18
C LEU A 123 -6.26 9.34 12.95
N THR A 124 -5.16 8.59 13.02
CA THR A 124 -4.26 8.40 11.87
C THR A 124 -5.02 7.79 10.70
N THR A 125 -5.85 6.77 10.94
CA THR A 125 -6.61 6.09 9.88
C THR A 125 -7.65 7.02 9.26
N LEU A 126 -8.39 7.76 10.07
CA LEU A 126 -9.41 8.70 9.60
C LEU A 126 -8.81 9.80 8.72
N ILE A 127 -7.73 10.43 9.18
CA ILE A 127 -7.06 11.52 8.45
C ILE A 127 -6.37 10.98 7.19
N SER A 128 -5.70 9.83 7.29
CA SER A 128 -5.01 9.21 6.15
C SER A 128 -5.99 8.76 5.08
N LEU A 129 -7.13 8.19 5.46
CA LEU A 129 -8.18 7.79 4.52
C LEU A 129 -8.76 9.01 3.81
N SER A 130 -9.03 10.09 4.54
CA SER A 130 -9.51 11.36 3.97
C SER A 130 -8.47 12.02 3.06
N SER A 131 -7.19 11.88 3.37
CA SER A 131 -6.10 12.41 2.53
C SER A 131 -5.90 11.55 1.28
N PHE A 132 -6.08 10.23 1.39
CA PHE A 132 -6.01 9.31 0.25
C PHE A 132 -7.11 9.58 -0.78
N THR A 133 -8.32 9.93 -0.35
CA THR A 133 -9.40 10.31 -1.29
C THR A 133 -9.08 11.59 -2.07
N LEU A 134 -8.28 12.50 -1.51
CA LEU A 134 -7.90 13.77 -2.14
C LEU A 134 -6.68 13.65 -3.08
N PHE A 135 -5.58 13.06 -2.61
CA PHE A 135 -4.31 13.04 -3.36
C PHE A 135 -4.18 11.83 -4.31
N ARG A 136 -4.96 10.75 -4.10
CA ARG A 136 -5.02 9.52 -4.92
C ARG A 136 -3.66 8.90 -5.30
N ASP A 137 -2.59 9.27 -4.59
CA ASP A 137 -1.27 8.67 -4.71
C ASP A 137 -0.94 7.79 -3.50
N ARG A 138 -0.54 6.55 -3.75
CA ARG A 138 -0.27 5.55 -2.71
C ARG A 138 1.02 5.82 -1.98
N VAL A 139 2.07 6.25 -2.68
CA VAL A 139 3.39 6.45 -2.09
C VAL A 139 3.31 7.63 -1.13
N THR A 140 2.78 8.76 -1.60
CA THR A 140 2.53 9.94 -0.78
C THR A 140 1.57 9.63 0.36
N GLY A 141 0.48 8.89 0.10
CA GLY A 141 -0.49 8.51 1.14
C GLY A 141 0.11 7.65 2.26
N ARG A 142 0.95 6.65 1.92
CA ARG A 142 1.63 5.80 2.92
C ARG A 142 2.63 6.60 3.76
N LEU A 143 3.40 7.50 3.15
CA LEU A 143 4.37 8.34 3.87
C LEU A 143 3.67 9.37 4.78
N LEU A 144 2.59 9.99 4.28
CA LEU A 144 1.76 10.90 5.07
C LEU A 144 1.15 10.17 6.27
N ALA A 145 0.64 8.95 6.09
CA ALA A 145 0.10 8.16 7.19
C ALA A 145 1.15 7.86 8.27
N LEU A 146 2.38 7.52 7.89
CA LEU A 146 3.48 7.28 8.84
C LEU A 146 3.89 8.56 9.59
N PHE A 147 3.93 9.68 8.88
CA PHE A 147 4.18 10.99 9.48
C PHE A 147 3.09 11.36 10.48
N LEU A 148 1.82 11.24 10.09
CA LEU A 148 0.67 11.50 10.94
C LEU A 148 0.66 10.58 12.16
N LEU A 149 1.02 9.31 12.01
CA LEU A 149 1.15 8.37 13.11
C LEU A 149 2.17 8.87 14.14
N ALA A 150 3.40 9.15 13.72
CA ALA A 150 4.45 9.63 14.62
C ALA A 150 4.07 10.96 15.29
N PHE A 151 3.46 11.87 14.52
CA PHE A 151 2.99 13.16 15.03
C PHE A 151 1.91 12.99 16.10
N ILE A 152 0.87 12.18 15.84
CA ILE A 152 -0.22 11.94 16.79
C ILE A 152 0.29 11.25 18.06
N LEU A 153 1.17 10.26 17.93
CA LEU A 153 1.80 9.61 19.09
C LEU A 153 2.64 10.61 19.91
N THR A 154 3.34 11.53 19.25
CA THR A 154 4.11 12.60 19.91
C THR A 154 3.20 13.54 20.70
N VAL A 155 2.11 14.02 20.09
CA VAL A 155 1.15 14.94 20.73
C VAL A 155 0.45 14.27 21.92
N ARG A 156 0.23 12.96 21.87
CA ARG A 156 -0.41 12.19 22.95
C ARG A 156 0.53 11.89 24.11
N HIS A 157 1.85 11.87 23.87
CA HIS A 157 2.87 11.62 24.89
C HIS A 157 3.99 12.68 24.90
N PRO A 158 3.65 13.98 25.07
CA PRO A 158 4.58 15.08 24.83
C PRO A 158 5.73 15.15 25.85
N HIS A 159 5.54 14.59 27.05
CA HIS A 159 6.52 14.65 28.14
C HIS A 159 7.48 13.46 28.17
N ASN A 160 7.30 12.45 27.31
CA ASN A 160 8.17 11.27 27.28
C ASN A 160 9.06 11.29 26.03
N LEU A 161 10.26 11.87 26.16
CA LEU A 161 11.21 11.99 25.06
C LEU A 161 11.58 10.64 24.44
N THR A 162 11.75 9.60 25.27
CA THR A 162 12.08 8.24 24.78
C THR A 162 10.98 7.70 23.90
N TYR A 163 9.73 7.86 24.32
CA TYR A 163 8.56 7.45 23.55
C TYR A 163 8.48 8.19 22.21
N VAL A 164 8.68 9.52 22.21
CA VAL A 164 8.70 10.34 21.00
C VAL A 164 9.77 9.84 20.02
N VAL A 165 11.01 9.67 20.51
CA VAL A 165 12.12 9.19 19.68
C VAL A 165 11.79 7.83 19.05
N LEU A 166 11.22 6.89 19.81
CA LEU A 166 10.83 5.58 19.28
C LEU A 166 9.67 5.65 18.29
N ALA A 167 8.68 6.50 18.50
CA ALA A 167 7.57 6.69 17.56
C ALA A 167 8.07 7.20 16.20
N TRP A 168 8.95 8.21 16.21
CA TRP A 168 9.59 8.72 15.00
C TRP A 168 10.54 7.71 14.36
N SER A 169 11.29 6.96 15.16
CA SER A 169 12.18 5.89 14.66
C SER A 169 11.38 4.78 13.99
N LEU A 170 10.25 4.38 14.56
CA LEU A 170 9.36 3.36 14.02
C LEU A 170 8.77 3.79 12.66
N SER A 171 8.22 5.00 12.58
CA SER A 171 7.71 5.55 11.33
C SER A 171 8.82 5.74 10.28
N GLY A 172 10.00 6.22 10.69
CA GLY A 172 11.17 6.37 9.82
C GLY A 172 11.67 5.04 9.28
N LEU A 173 11.75 4.00 10.12
CA LEU A 173 12.12 2.65 9.75
C LEU A 173 11.16 2.09 8.69
N MET A 174 9.84 2.24 8.90
CA MET A 174 8.85 1.81 7.91
C MET A 174 8.95 2.56 6.59
N ALA A 175 9.13 3.88 6.64
CA ALA A 175 9.30 4.69 5.44
C ALA A 175 10.55 4.28 4.64
N TRP A 176 11.63 3.93 5.34
CA TRP A 176 12.83 3.38 4.71
C TRP A 176 12.59 2.00 4.10
N ILE A 177 11.92 1.09 4.83
CA ILE A 177 11.57 -0.25 4.32
C ILE A 177 10.69 -0.16 3.05
N PHE A 178 9.76 0.80 2.99
CA PHE A 178 8.93 1.03 1.80
C PHE A 178 9.73 1.39 0.55
N LYS A 179 10.92 1.98 0.69
CA LYS A 179 11.82 2.24 -0.45
C LYS A 179 12.54 0.97 -0.93
N GLN A 180 12.75 0.01 -0.03
CA GLN A 180 13.55 -1.19 -0.30
C GLN A 180 12.71 -2.38 -0.78
N VAL A 181 11.46 -2.49 -0.33
CA VAL A 181 10.59 -3.64 -0.64
C VAL A 181 9.75 -3.34 -1.89
N PRO A 182 9.79 -4.20 -2.94
CA PRO A 182 8.95 -4.04 -4.14
C PRO A 182 7.45 -4.00 -3.80
N ASP A 183 6.68 -3.13 -4.46
CA ASP A 183 5.23 -3.02 -4.21
C ASP A 183 4.48 -4.10 -5.01
N ASP A 184 4.03 -5.17 -4.37
CA ASP A 184 3.33 -6.29 -5.04
C ASP A 184 2.01 -5.86 -5.69
N LEU A 185 1.46 -4.71 -5.26
CA LEU A 185 0.26 -4.10 -5.85
C LEU A 185 0.52 -3.42 -7.20
N SER A 186 1.79 -3.37 -7.64
CA SER A 186 2.16 -2.97 -9.00
C SER A 186 1.95 -4.09 -10.02
N LEU A 187 1.84 -5.36 -9.59
CA LEU A 187 1.72 -6.52 -10.49
C LEU A 187 0.47 -6.46 -11.40
N PRO A 188 0.55 -7.02 -12.63
CA PRO A 188 -0.57 -7.00 -13.58
C PRO A 188 -1.81 -7.76 -13.07
N GLU A 189 -3.01 -7.25 -13.38
CA GLU A 189 -4.26 -7.90 -12.94
C GLU A 189 -4.54 -9.24 -13.64
N SER A 190 -3.88 -9.52 -14.77
CA SER A 190 -4.04 -10.77 -15.53
C SER A 190 -3.59 -12.00 -14.75
N GLY A 191 -2.64 -11.87 -13.82
CA GLY A 191 -2.16 -12.98 -12.98
C GLY A 191 -2.95 -13.17 -11.68
N VAL A 192 -3.89 -12.28 -11.35
CA VAL A 192 -4.69 -12.35 -10.12
C VAL A 192 -5.75 -13.45 -10.25
N LYS A 193 -5.83 -14.32 -9.23
CA LYS A 193 -6.90 -15.32 -9.13
C LYS A 193 -8.29 -14.67 -9.15
N SER A 194 -9.23 -15.23 -9.91
CA SER A 194 -10.59 -14.66 -10.07
C SER A 194 -11.30 -14.35 -8.74
N SER A 195 -11.11 -15.19 -7.72
CA SER A 195 -11.68 -15.00 -6.39
C SER A 195 -11.19 -13.75 -5.66
N SER A 196 -9.95 -13.29 -5.93
CA SER A 196 -9.30 -12.18 -5.23
C SER A 196 -9.23 -10.90 -6.04
N LYS A 197 -9.75 -10.86 -7.27
CA LYS A 197 -9.72 -9.68 -8.14
C LYS A 197 -10.30 -8.43 -7.47
N THR A 198 -11.46 -8.55 -6.81
CA THR A 198 -12.08 -7.41 -6.10
C THR A 198 -11.22 -6.90 -4.96
N MET A 199 -10.68 -7.80 -4.13
CA MET A 199 -9.80 -7.43 -3.01
C MET A 199 -8.47 -6.86 -3.50
N PHE A 200 -7.89 -7.41 -4.56
CA PHE A 200 -6.66 -6.90 -5.17
C PHE A 200 -6.87 -5.51 -5.77
N LYS A 201 -8.01 -5.27 -6.45
CA LYS A 201 -8.41 -3.94 -6.91
C LYS A 201 -8.61 -2.95 -5.77
N PHE A 202 -9.18 -3.38 -4.65
CA PHE A 202 -9.32 -2.55 -3.45
C PHE A 202 -7.94 -2.16 -2.87
N PHE A 203 -7.02 -3.11 -2.71
CA PHE A 203 -5.67 -2.82 -2.20
C PHE A 203 -4.81 -2.01 -3.17
N ARG A 204 -4.97 -2.23 -4.48
CA ARG A 204 -4.48 -1.29 -5.49
C ARG A 204 -5.13 0.08 -5.22
N GLY A 205 -6.43 0.19 -5.14
CA GLY A 205 -7.09 1.48 -5.34
C GLY A 205 -7.04 1.84 -6.83
N GLU A 206 -8.11 2.48 -7.29
CA GLU A 206 -8.44 2.68 -8.69
C GLU A 206 -7.39 3.51 -9.44
N LYS A 207 -6.34 2.85 -9.91
CA LYS A 207 -5.54 3.21 -11.08
C LYS A 207 -5.72 2.12 -12.14
N SER A 208 -6.97 1.75 -12.43
CA SER A 208 -7.25 0.92 -13.60
C SER A 208 -7.12 1.80 -14.82
N LEU A 209 -6.09 1.57 -15.64
CA LEU A 209 -5.97 2.18 -16.96
C LEU A 209 -7.27 1.92 -17.72
N SER A 210 -8.09 2.96 -17.87
CA SER A 210 -9.36 2.85 -18.56
C SER A 210 -9.08 2.70 -20.04
N SER A 211 -9.65 1.69 -20.70
CA SER A 211 -9.45 1.47 -22.12
C SER A 211 -10.63 2.01 -22.92
N LEU A 212 -10.40 2.34 -24.19
CA LEU A 212 -11.48 2.58 -25.15
C LEU A 212 -12.32 1.32 -25.43
N ASN A 213 -11.91 0.15 -24.94
CA ASN A 213 -12.71 -1.07 -24.98
C ASN A 213 -13.77 -1.13 -23.87
N ASP A 214 -13.65 -0.29 -22.83
CA ASP A 214 -14.57 -0.28 -21.71
C ASP A 214 -15.81 0.58 -21.99
N LYS A 215 -16.90 0.34 -21.25
CA LYS A 215 -18.03 1.27 -21.25
C LYS A 215 -17.67 2.50 -20.40
N LEU A 216 -17.45 3.63 -21.08
CA LEU A 216 -16.97 4.85 -20.44
C LEU A 216 -18.08 5.88 -20.23
N ASP A 217 -18.01 6.58 -19.09
CA ASP A 217 -18.90 7.69 -18.76
C ASP A 217 -18.27 9.02 -19.20
N SER A 218 -18.99 9.78 -20.03
CA SER A 218 -18.56 11.08 -20.54
C SER A 218 -18.27 12.11 -19.44
N ASN A 219 -18.93 12.00 -18.28
CA ASN A 219 -18.69 12.88 -17.13
C ASN A 219 -17.34 12.60 -16.45
N LYS A 220 -16.79 11.40 -16.62
CA LYS A 220 -15.53 10.97 -16.00
C LYS A 220 -14.33 11.10 -16.94
N VAL A 221 -14.47 10.69 -18.20
CA VAL A 221 -13.36 10.64 -19.17
C VAL A 221 -13.41 11.73 -20.23
N GLY A 222 -14.46 12.55 -20.23
CA GLY A 222 -14.75 13.54 -21.26
C GLY A 222 -15.48 12.95 -22.49
N ASN A 223 -16.24 13.81 -23.17
CA ASN A 223 -17.12 13.43 -24.28
C ASN A 223 -16.39 12.69 -25.41
N LYS A 224 -15.16 13.07 -25.74
CA LYS A 224 -14.43 12.47 -26.86
C LYS A 224 -14.00 11.02 -26.57
N ALA A 225 -13.46 10.74 -25.39
CA ALA A 225 -13.09 9.37 -25.01
C ALA A 225 -14.33 8.47 -24.90
N ALA A 226 -15.41 8.96 -24.31
CA ALA A 226 -16.67 8.24 -24.22
C ALA A 226 -17.28 7.94 -25.59
N ASN A 227 -17.28 8.91 -26.51
CA ASN A 227 -17.78 8.72 -27.87
C ASN A 227 -16.92 7.73 -28.67
N LEU A 228 -15.59 7.78 -28.52
CA LEU A 228 -14.71 6.82 -29.20
C LEU A 228 -14.92 5.39 -28.69
N ALA A 229 -15.10 5.20 -27.38
CA ALA A 229 -15.44 3.89 -26.84
C ALA A 229 -16.82 3.41 -27.27
N TYR A 230 -17.80 4.32 -27.33
CA TYR A 230 -19.14 4.01 -27.84
C TYR A 230 -19.10 3.59 -29.31
N LEU A 231 -18.45 4.37 -30.19
CA LEU A 231 -18.27 4.02 -31.60
C LEU A 231 -17.55 2.68 -31.76
N ARG A 232 -16.53 2.42 -30.95
CA ARG A 232 -15.82 1.14 -30.95
C ARG A 232 -16.74 -0.01 -30.54
N SER A 233 -17.58 0.18 -29.52
CA SER A 233 -18.53 -0.84 -29.06
C SER A 233 -19.58 -1.21 -30.12
N LEU A 234 -19.86 -0.28 -31.05
CA LEU A 234 -20.72 -0.49 -32.22
C LEU A 234 -19.99 -1.17 -33.40
N GLY A 235 -18.71 -1.52 -33.25
CA GLY A 235 -17.92 -2.20 -34.28
C GLY A 235 -17.25 -1.27 -35.30
N TYR A 236 -17.29 0.05 -35.08
CA TYR A 236 -16.54 0.98 -35.94
C TYR A 236 -15.03 0.83 -35.73
N GLY A 237 -14.26 1.05 -36.80
CA GLY A 237 -12.79 0.92 -36.86
C GLY A 237 -12.04 2.00 -36.08
N VAL A 238 -12.28 2.09 -34.78
CA VAL A 238 -11.49 2.90 -33.85
C VAL A 238 -10.19 2.12 -33.55
N PRO A 239 -9.03 2.75 -33.35
CA PRO A 239 -7.83 2.06 -32.86
C PRO A 239 -7.94 1.73 -31.36
N ASN A 240 -7.18 0.74 -30.91
CA ASN A 240 -7.04 0.47 -29.46
C ASN A 240 -6.40 1.68 -28.78
N GLY A 241 -6.85 1.99 -27.57
CA GLY A 241 -6.28 3.09 -26.80
C GLY A 241 -6.60 3.01 -25.33
N TRP A 242 -5.80 3.72 -24.55
CA TRP A 242 -5.93 3.90 -23.12
C TRP A 242 -6.19 5.36 -22.80
N ILE A 243 -6.84 5.59 -21.68
CA ILE A 243 -7.23 6.91 -21.20
C ILE A 243 -6.39 7.21 -19.98
N LEU A 244 -5.76 8.38 -20.03
CA LEU A 244 -5.04 8.96 -18.90
C LEU A 244 -5.89 10.10 -18.35
N LEU A 245 -6.40 9.95 -17.14
CA LEU A 245 -7.16 10.99 -16.46
C LEU A 245 -6.23 12.03 -15.81
N PRO A 246 -6.72 13.24 -15.52
CA PRO A 246 -5.98 14.20 -14.73
C PRO A 246 -5.58 13.62 -13.37
N GLY A 247 -4.28 13.54 -13.09
CA GLY A 247 -3.72 12.95 -11.87
C GLY A 247 -3.32 11.47 -11.98
N ASP A 248 -3.61 10.81 -13.11
CA ASP A 248 -3.05 9.48 -13.38
C ASP A 248 -1.54 9.58 -13.67
N ASP A 249 -0.82 8.52 -13.33
CA ASP A 249 0.62 8.42 -13.57
C ASP A 249 0.88 7.91 -15.00
N PRO A 250 1.48 8.74 -15.89
CA PRO A 250 1.76 8.35 -17.27
C PRO A 250 2.79 7.22 -17.37
N GLN A 251 3.65 7.02 -16.35
CA GLN A 251 4.66 5.97 -16.37
C GLN A 251 4.03 4.57 -16.45
N ILE A 252 2.86 4.37 -15.86
CA ILE A 252 2.13 3.10 -15.89
C ILE A 252 1.78 2.69 -17.34
N ILE A 253 1.43 3.66 -18.18
CA ILE A 253 1.15 3.41 -19.61
C ILE A 253 2.44 3.15 -20.37
N LEU A 254 3.51 3.91 -20.09
CA LEU A 254 4.79 3.78 -20.77
C LEU A 254 5.46 2.43 -20.48
N ASP A 255 5.41 1.98 -19.23
CA ASP A 255 5.94 0.67 -18.80
C ASP A 255 5.15 -0.49 -19.42
N TYR A 256 3.84 -0.30 -19.64
CA TYR A 256 3.00 -1.30 -20.30
C TYR A 256 3.23 -1.35 -21.82
N LEU A 257 3.45 -0.21 -22.46
CA LEU A 257 3.52 -0.11 -23.92
C LEU A 257 4.92 -0.29 -24.50
N VAL A 258 5.97 -0.08 -23.69
CA VAL A 258 7.39 -0.15 -24.11
C VAL A 258 7.61 0.48 -25.50
N PRO A 259 7.32 1.79 -25.65
CA PRO A 259 7.40 2.46 -26.94
C PRO A 259 8.82 2.36 -27.51
N SER A 260 8.97 1.90 -28.75
CA SER A 260 10.23 1.89 -29.50
C SER A 260 10.15 2.81 -30.71
N VAL A 261 11.31 3.13 -31.30
CA VAL A 261 11.39 3.93 -32.52
C VAL A 261 10.70 3.20 -33.69
N GLU A 262 10.69 1.85 -33.69
CA GLU A 262 9.97 1.07 -34.69
C GLU A 262 8.44 1.00 -34.45
N ASN A 263 7.96 1.24 -33.22
CA ASN A 263 6.54 1.23 -32.86
C ASN A 263 6.11 2.51 -32.11
N PRO A 264 5.97 3.64 -32.82
CA PRO A 264 5.59 4.91 -32.19
C PRO A 264 4.11 4.92 -31.78
N PHE A 265 3.84 5.35 -30.55
CA PHE A 265 2.48 5.58 -30.07
C PHE A 265 2.07 7.05 -30.26
N ARG A 266 0.83 7.29 -30.70
CA ARG A 266 0.27 8.65 -30.80
C ARG A 266 -0.47 9.00 -29.52
N CYS A 267 0.05 9.96 -28.76
CA CYS A 267 -0.67 10.57 -27.65
C CYS A 267 -1.60 11.67 -28.19
N SER A 268 -2.89 11.65 -27.81
CA SER A 268 -3.83 12.73 -28.09
C SER A 268 -4.31 13.33 -26.78
N VAL A 269 -3.92 14.58 -26.50
CA VAL A 269 -4.33 15.29 -25.29
C VAL A 269 -5.79 15.70 -25.43
N LEU A 270 -6.64 15.20 -24.52
CA LEU A 270 -8.07 15.48 -24.48
C LEU A 270 -8.37 16.51 -23.38
N LEU A 271 -7.95 17.75 -23.59
CA LEU A 271 -8.41 18.86 -22.75
C LEU A 271 -9.80 19.33 -23.22
N PRO A 272 -10.70 19.72 -22.30
CA PRO A 272 -11.91 20.43 -22.68
C PRO A 272 -11.54 21.67 -23.48
N TRP A 273 -12.08 21.79 -24.70
CA TRP A 273 -11.83 22.90 -25.62
C TRP A 273 -12.03 24.29 -24.96
N GLU A 274 -12.93 24.37 -23.99
CA GLU A 274 -13.21 25.57 -23.18
C GLU A 274 -12.03 26.03 -22.31
N LYS A 275 -11.20 25.11 -21.80
CA LYS A 275 -10.02 25.47 -20.96
C LYS A 275 -8.85 25.98 -21.80
N ILE A 276 -8.70 25.46 -23.03
CA ILE A 276 -7.66 25.90 -23.97
C ILE A 276 -7.91 27.35 -24.41
N GLN A 277 -9.16 27.75 -24.66
CA GLN A 277 -9.48 29.14 -25.04
C GLN A 277 -9.16 30.16 -23.94
N LYS A 278 -9.26 29.78 -22.66
CA LYS A 278 -8.91 30.67 -21.53
C LYS A 278 -7.40 30.84 -21.34
N GLN A 279 -6.59 29.85 -21.70
CA GLN A 279 -5.12 29.93 -21.60
C GLN A 279 -4.46 30.53 -22.85
N LEU A 280 -5.11 30.45 -24.02
CA LEU A 280 -4.58 30.97 -25.28
C LEU A 280 -5.12 32.36 -25.65
N ARG A 281 -5.97 32.99 -24.81
CA ARG A 281 -6.30 34.40 -25.00
C ARG A 281 -5.09 35.24 -24.59
N PRO A 282 -4.45 36.00 -25.50
CA PRO A 282 -3.49 36.99 -25.07
C PRO A 282 -4.21 37.97 -24.13
N GLN A 283 -3.59 38.29 -22.99
CA GLN A 283 -3.95 39.47 -22.23
C GLN A 283 -3.65 40.69 -23.11
N GLY A 284 -4.62 41.04 -23.95
CA GLY A 284 -4.60 42.26 -24.75
C GLY A 284 -5.49 43.30 -24.08
N ASN A 285 -4.85 44.38 -23.62
CA ASN A 285 -5.45 45.63 -23.19
C ASN A 285 -6.59 46.08 -24.11
N ILE A 286 -7.72 46.48 -23.51
CA ILE A 286 -8.20 47.87 -23.31
C ILE A 286 -9.24 47.83 -22.18
#